data_AF-A0A116KYT8-F1
#
_entry.id   AF-A0A116KYT8-F1
#
_cell.length_a   1.000
_cell.length_b   1.000
_cell.length_c   1.000
_cell.angle_alpha   90.00
_cell.angle_beta   90.00
_cell.angle_gamma   90.00
#
_symmetry.space_group_name_H-M   'P 1'
#
loop_
_entity.id
_entity.type
_entity.pdbx_description
1 polymer ?
#
loop_
_entity_poly.entity_id
_entity_poly.type
_entity_poly.pdbx_seq_one_letter_code
_entity_poly.pdbx_strand_id
1 'polypeptide(L)' 'MKAGSPPIDIKVSDQLAYYQAFDDFYAKGSLSAMEDLFARYLNERLDMYLSILSLDDVE' A
#
# COMPACT_ATOMS: atom_id res chain seq x y z
N MET A 1 -4.26 -5.29 -9.57
CA MET A 1 -4.30 -5.28 -11.05
C MET A 1 -5.63 -5.79 -11.63
N LYS A 2 -6.17 -6.96 -11.25
CA LYS A 2 -7.46 -7.45 -11.82
C LYS A 2 -8.66 -6.52 -11.56
N ALA A 3 -8.64 -5.78 -10.44
CA ALA A 3 -9.66 -4.79 -10.08
C ALA A 3 -9.31 -3.35 -10.53
N GLY A 4 -8.30 -3.16 -11.40
CA GLY A 4 -7.86 -1.83 -11.84
C GLY A 4 -6.95 -1.09 -10.86
N SER A 5 -6.68 -1.62 -9.67
CA SER A 5 -5.74 -0.99 -8.73
C SER A 5 -4.31 -1.00 -9.26
N PRO A 6 -3.55 0.10 -9.05
CA PRO A 6 -2.15 0.18 -9.45
C PRO A 6 -1.28 -0.87 -8.75
N PRO A 7 -0.10 -1.18 -9.29
CA PRO A 7 0.85 -2.06 -8.62
C PRO A 7 1.31 -1.42 -7.31
N ILE A 8 1.34 -2.24 -6.26
CA ILE A 8 1.85 -1.88 -4.93
C ILE A 8 3.28 -2.41 -4.84
N ASP A 9 4.21 -1.55 -4.44
CA ASP A 9 5.61 -1.92 -4.21
C ASP A 9 5.95 -1.70 -2.73
N ILE A 10 6.21 -2.79 -2.00
CA ILE A 10 6.52 -2.75 -0.57
C ILE A 10 8.03 -2.60 -0.41
N LYS A 11 8.45 -1.53 0.25
CA LYS A 11 9.88 -1.24 0.45
C LYS A 11 10.51 -2.25 1.39
N VAL A 12 11.78 -2.59 1.14
CA VAL A 12 12.57 -3.46 2.01
C VAL A 12 12.66 -2.94 3.44
N SER A 13 12.60 -1.62 3.64
CA SER A 13 12.56 -0.99 4.97
C SER A 13 11.39 -1.48 5.84
N ASP A 14 10.28 -1.87 5.20
CA ASP A 14 9.04 -2.27 5.88
C ASP A 14 8.87 -3.79 5.93
N GLN A 15 9.92 -4.55 5.62
CA GLN A 15 9.90 -6.02 5.62
C GLN A 15 9.50 -6.59 6.99
N LEU A 16 9.91 -5.97 8.09
CA LEU A 16 9.51 -6.40 9.43
C LEU A 16 7.99 -6.28 9.62
N ALA A 17 7.40 -5.13 9.25
CA ALA A 17 5.96 -4.90 9.35
C ALA A 17 5.18 -5.84 8.44
N TYR A 18 5.72 -6.14 7.26
CA TYR A 18 5.17 -7.16 6.37
C TYR A 18 5.08 -8.51 7.08
N TYR A 19 6.18 -9.06 7.60
CA TYR A 19 6.12 -10.36 8.28
C TYR A 19 5.24 -10.35 9.53
N GLN A 20 5.30 -9.29 10.33
CA GLN A 20 4.43 -9.14 11.50
C GLN A 20 2.94 -9.18 11.14
N ALA A 21 2.54 -8.58 10.03
CA ALA A 21 1.14 -8.61 9.58
C ALA A 21 0.69 -10.04 9.23
N PHE A 22 1.56 -10.85 8.60
CA PHE A 22 1.26 -12.25 8.31
C PHE A 22 1.26 -13.12 9.57
N ASP A 23 2.17 -12.85 10.52
CA ASP A 23 2.21 -13.53 11.81
C ASP A 23 0.95 -13.26 12.63
N ASP A 24 0.48 -12.01 12.66
CA ASP A 24 -0.77 -11.63 13.33
C ASP A 24 -1.99 -12.28 12.69
N PHE A 25 -2.01 -12.38 11.36
CA PHE A 25 -3.06 -13.13 10.66
C PHE A 25 -3.03 -14.61 11.04
N TYR A 26 -1.86 -15.25 11.06
CA TYR A 26 -1.74 -16.66 11.40
C TYR A 26 -2.10 -16.94 12.87
N ALA A 27 -1.65 -16.09 13.79
CA ALA A 27 -1.84 -16.28 15.22
C ALA A 27 -3.26 -15.93 15.70
N LYS A 28 -3.86 -14.88 15.14
CA LYS A 28 -5.11 -14.28 15.66
C LYS A 28 -6.26 -14.32 14.65
N GLY A 29 -6.00 -14.68 13.39
CA GLY A 29 -6.96 -14.58 12.29
C GLY A 29 -7.25 -13.13 11.87
N SER A 30 -6.46 -12.17 12.33
CA SER A 30 -6.71 -10.74 12.09
C SER A 30 -6.06 -10.28 10.80
N LEU A 31 -6.85 -9.73 9.88
CA LEU A 31 -6.37 -9.14 8.62
C LEU A 31 -5.99 -7.67 8.76
N SER A 32 -6.34 -7.01 9.88
CA SER A 32 -6.24 -5.56 10.05
C SER A 32 -4.83 -5.03 9.74
N ALA A 33 -3.78 -5.66 10.30
CA ALA A 33 -2.40 -5.22 10.09
C ALA A 33 -1.97 -5.30 8.62
N MET A 34 -2.47 -6.30 7.89
CA MET A 34 -2.18 -6.52 6.49
C MET A 34 -2.96 -5.55 5.59
N GLU A 35 -4.23 -5.30 5.93
CA GLU A 35 -5.07 -4.31 5.27
C GLU A 35 -4.49 -2.90 5.42
N ASP A 36 -4.09 -2.52 6.64
CA ASP A 36 -3.48 -1.22 6.95
C ASP A 36 -2.17 -1.02 6.18
N LEU A 37 -1.32 -2.05 6.12
CA LEU A 37 -0.06 -2.01 5.36
C LEU A 37 -0.33 -1.76 3.87
N PHE A 38 -1.26 -2.51 3.28
CA PHE A 38 -1.57 -2.36 1.85
C PHE A 38 -2.27 -1.05 1.53
N ALA A 39 -3.21 -0.61 2.37
CA ALA A 39 -3.91 0.65 2.20
C ALA A 39 -2.94 1.83 2.21
N ARG A 40 -1.95 1.84 3.11
CA ARG A 40 -0.92 2.89 3.16
C ARG A 40 -0.16 3.00 1.84
N TYR A 41 0.38 1.89 1.36
CA TYR A 41 1.15 1.88 0.11
C TYR A 41 0.29 2.19 -1.12
N LEU A 42 -0.97 1.75 -1.14
CA LEU A 42 -1.90 2.08 -2.21
C LEU A 42 -2.17 3.59 -2.25
N ASN A 43 -2.42 4.20 -1.10
CA ASN A 43 -2.63 5.65 -1.00
C ASN A 43 -1.39 6.43 -1.43
N GLU A 44 -0.19 6.06 -0.95
CA GLU A 44 1.06 6.68 -1.42
C GLU A 44 1.21 6.63 -2.95
N ARG A 45 0.81 5.50 -3.56
CA ARG A 45 0.89 5.34 -5.02
C ARG A 45 -0.15 6.21 -5.74
N LEU A 46 -1.35 6.32 -5.20
CA LEU A 46 -2.41 7.17 -5.74
C LEU A 46 -2.05 8.66 -5.61
N ASP A 47 -1.53 9.08 -4.46
CA ASP A 47 -1.06 10.44 -4.22
C ASP A 47 0.05 10.82 -5.21
N MET A 48 0.99 9.90 -5.48
CA MET A 48 2.00 10.13 -6.51
C MET A 48 1.37 10.33 -7.90
N TYR A 49 0.40 9.50 -8.30
CA TYR A 49 -0.27 9.69 -9.58
C TYR A 49 -1.06 11.01 -9.65
N LEU A 50 -1.77 11.36 -8.58
CA LEU A 50 -2.46 12.65 -8.48
C LEU A 50 -1.47 13.81 -8.57
N SER A 51 -0.29 13.71 -7.96
CA SER A 51 0.73 14.74 -8.05
C SER A 51 1.22 14.96 -9.47
N ILE A 52 1.41 13.89 -10.25
CA ILE A 52 1.78 13.95 -11.66
C ILE A 52 0.68 14.62 -12.47
N LEU A 53 -0.57 14.20 -12.28
CA LEU A 53 -1.72 14.78 -12.98
C LEU A 53 -1.92 16.27 -12.65
N SER A 54 -1.73 16.66 -11.39
CA SER A 54 -1.85 18.05 -10.94
C SER A 54 -0.74 18.97 -11.43
N LEU A 55 0.38 18.41 -11.93
CA LEU A 55 1.46 19.20 -12.54
C LEU A 55 1.08 19.69 -13.95
N ASP A 56 0.11 19.03 -14.60
CA ASP A 56 -0.35 19.41 -15.94
C ASP A 56 -1.37 20.57 -15.91
N ASP A 57 -1.91 20.94 -14.74
CA ASP A 57 -2.86 22.06 -14.57
C ASP A 57 -2.17 23.43 -14.39
N VAL A 58 -0.83 23.50 -14.50
CA VAL A 58 -0.07 24.76 -14.44
C VAL A 58 0.31 25.20 -15.87
N GLU A 59 -0.68 25.74 -16.59
CA GLU A 59 -0.49 26.58 -17.78
C GLU A 59 -1.04 28.00 -17.56
#